data_AF-A0A9D8NME7-F1
#
_entry.id   AF-A0A9D8NME7-F1
#
_cell.length_a   1.000
_cell.length_b   1.000
_cell.length_c   1.000
_cell.angle_alpha   90.00
_cell.angle_beta   90.00
_cell.angle_gamma   90.00
#
_symmetry.space_group_name_H-M   'P 1'
#
loop_
_entity.id
_entity.type
_entity.pdbx_description
1 polymer ?
#
loop_
_entity_poly.entity_id
_entity_poly.type
_entity_poly.pdbx_seq_one_letter_code
_entity_poly.pdbx_strand_id
1 'polypeptide(L)'
;MNTLSRRSFLATTSAAAVGATASAIEPFPRSGKPRLQLSLAAYSVREFFTDGARPAAKAPPADKAMDMFKFVDYCAAHGCEGAELTS
;
A
#
# COMPACT_ATOMS: atom_id res chain seq x y z
N MET A 1 -15.36 -46.56 34.12
CA MET A 1 -14.38 -45.79 33.32
C MET A 1 -15.07 -44.58 32.74
N ASN A 2 -14.78 -43.37 33.23
CA ASN A 2 -15.33 -42.15 32.63
C ASN A 2 -14.57 -41.86 31.33
N THR A 3 -15.22 -42.10 30.19
CA THR A 3 -14.70 -41.74 28.87
C THR A 3 -14.82 -40.23 28.68
N LEU A 4 -13.68 -39.54 28.64
CA LEU A 4 -13.60 -38.15 28.20
C LEU A 4 -14.11 -38.06 26.76
N SER A 5 -15.27 -37.44 26.56
CA SER A 5 -15.80 -37.18 25.23
C SER A 5 -15.00 -36.06 24.54
N ARG A 6 -14.84 -36.14 23.22
CA ARG A 6 -14.16 -35.07 22.44
C ARG A 6 -14.77 -33.68 22.69
N ARG A 7 -16.09 -33.61 22.88
CA ARG A 7 -16.80 -32.35 23.19
C ARG A 7 -16.46 -31.82 24.58
N SER A 8 -16.40 -32.70 25.58
CA SER A 8 -15.99 -32.33 26.94
C SER A 8 -14.54 -31.86 26.97
N PHE A 9 -13.63 -32.57 26.28
CA PHE A 9 -12.23 -32.16 26.15
C PHE A 9 -12.09 -30.78 25.50
N LEU A 10 -12.75 -30.54 24.36
CA LEU A 10 -12.70 -29.25 23.68
C LEU A 10 -13.27 -28.12 24.56
N ALA A 11 -14.44 -28.32 25.17
CA ALA A 11 -15.06 -27.30 26.04
C ALA A 11 -14.17 -26.92 27.23
N THR A 12 -13.53 -27.90 27.88
CA THR A 12 -12.63 -27.64 29.01
C THR A 12 -11.33 -26.96 28.56
N THR A 13 -10.77 -27.33 27.40
CA THR A 13 -9.52 -26.74 26.89
C THR A 13 -9.73 -25.30 26.42
N SER A 14 -10.87 -24.99 25.79
CA SER A 14 -11.23 -23.62 25.39
C SER A 14 -11.34 -22.69 26.60
N ALA A 15 -11.98 -23.15 27.68
CA ALA A 15 -12.10 -22.35 28.91
C ALA A 15 -10.74 -22.05 29.56
N ALA A 16 -9.76 -22.94 29.44
CA ALA A 16 -8.39 -22.71 29.91
C ALA A 16 -7.63 -21.68 29.05
N ALA A 17 -7.94 -21.57 27.76
CA ALA A 17 -7.26 -20.65 26.84
C ALA A 17 -7.79 -19.20 26.92
N VAL A 18 -9.04 -18.98 27.35
CA VAL A 18 -9.66 -17.64 27.43
C VAL A 18 -9.02 -16.74 28.50
N GLY A 19 -8.27 -17.31 29.45
CA GLY A 19 -7.49 -16.55 30.44
C GLY A 19 -6.06 -16.23 30.01
N ALA A 20 -5.58 -16.78 28.90
CA ALA A 20 -4.24 -16.49 28.39
C ALA A 20 -4.29 -15.23 27.53
N THR A 21 -3.93 -14.09 28.12
CA THR A 21 -3.59 -12.89 27.34
C THR A 21 -2.36 -13.22 26.50
N ALA A 22 -2.54 -13.44 25.19
CA ALA A 22 -1.41 -13.54 24.28
C ALA A 22 -0.77 -12.15 24.16
N SER A 23 0.44 -12.00 24.69
CA SER A 23 1.23 -10.79 24.47
C SER A 23 1.61 -10.70 23.00
N ALA A 24 1.37 -9.55 22.38
CA ALA A 24 1.95 -9.25 21.08
C ALA A 24 3.48 -9.28 21.19
N ILE A 25 4.16 -9.65 20.11
CA ILE A 25 5.62 -9.52 20.05
C ILE A 25 6.01 -8.04 20.12
N GLU A 26 7.21 -7.77 20.60
CA GLU A 26 7.77 -6.41 20.55
C GLU A 26 7.92 -5.92 19.10
N PRO A 27 7.80 -4.61 18.84
CA PRO A 27 8.09 -4.05 17.53
C PRO A 27 9.48 -4.44 17.02
N PHE A 28 9.58 -4.80 15.75
CA PHE A 28 10.88 -5.12 15.15
C PHE A 28 11.82 -3.91 15.23
N PRO A 29 13.07 -4.09 15.70
CA PRO A 29 14.07 -3.04 15.63
C PRO A 29 14.40 -2.79 14.15
N ARG A 30 14.02 -1.63 13.64
CA ARG A 30 14.42 -1.16 12.31
C ARG A 30 15.67 -0.32 12.44
N SER A 31 16.69 -0.63 11.66
CA SER A 31 17.91 0.17 11.59
C SER A 31 17.67 1.47 10.84
N GLY A 32 18.35 2.54 11.26
CA GLY A 32 18.26 3.85 10.62
C GLY A 32 17.01 4.66 11.02
N LYS A 33 16.91 5.86 10.44
CA LYS A 33 15.75 6.74 10.63
C LYS A 33 14.57 6.22 9.80
N PRO A 34 13.32 6.35 10.26
CA PRO A 34 12.14 6.10 9.42
C PRO A 34 12.26 6.87 8.10
N ARG A 35 12.02 6.18 6.98
CA ARG A 35 12.05 6.77 5.64
C ARG A 35 10.71 6.59 4.96
N LEU A 36 10.01 7.70 4.72
CA LEU A 36 8.82 7.74 3.89
C LEU A 36 9.23 8.23 2.50
N GLN A 37 9.26 7.32 1.53
CA GLN A 37 9.57 7.66 0.14
C GLN A 37 8.28 8.07 -0.57
N LEU A 38 8.13 9.37 -0.82
CA LEU A 38 6.94 9.89 -1.49
C LEU A 38 7.00 9.61 -2.99
N SER A 39 5.88 9.21 -3.58
CA SER A 39 5.69 9.07 -5.02
C SER A 39 4.36 9.69 -5.46
N LEU A 40 4.28 10.05 -6.74
CA LEU A 40 3.05 10.50 -7.38
C LEU A 40 2.56 9.42 -8.35
N ALA A 41 1.25 9.17 -8.38
CA ALA A 41 0.62 8.29 -9.35
C ALA A 41 0.32 9.04 -10.65
N ALA A 42 0.72 8.47 -11.79
CA ALA A 42 0.47 9.06 -13.12
C ALA A 42 -1.03 9.31 -13.35
N TYR A 43 -1.89 8.46 -12.79
CA TYR A 43 -3.34 8.58 -12.89
C TYR A 43 -3.87 9.93 -12.36
N SER A 44 -3.21 10.49 -11.34
CA SER A 44 -3.57 11.79 -10.76
C SER A 44 -3.46 12.95 -11.76
N VAL A 45 -2.67 12.77 -12.82
CA VAL A 45 -2.40 13.77 -13.86
C VAL A 45 -2.73 13.23 -15.27
N ARG A 46 -3.56 12.19 -15.37
CA ARG A 46 -3.90 11.51 -16.63
C ARG A 46 -4.44 12.44 -17.71
N GLU A 47 -5.14 13.51 -17.34
CA GLU A 47 -5.66 14.50 -18.30
C GLU A 47 -4.58 15.27 -19.07
N PHE A 48 -3.35 15.26 -18.58
CA PHE A 48 -2.20 15.89 -19.22
C PHE A 48 -1.41 14.95 -20.12
N PHE A 49 -1.69 13.64 -20.09
CA PHE A 49 -0.98 12.67 -20.91
C PHE A 49 -1.44 12.70 -22.38
N THR A 50 -0.48 12.72 -23.30
CA THR A 50 -0.74 12.65 -24.74
C THR A 50 -1.03 11.23 -25.22
N ASP A 51 -0.42 10.22 -24.60
CA ASP A 51 -0.33 8.85 -25.14
C ASP A 51 -0.88 7.75 -24.20
N GLY A 52 -2.02 8.00 -23.55
CA GLY A 52 -2.64 7.04 -22.64
C GLY A 52 -3.52 5.97 -23.33
N ALA A 53 -3.60 4.77 -22.75
CA ALA A 53 -4.45 3.67 -23.24
C ALA A 53 -5.94 4.05 -23.36
N ARG A 54 -6.37 5.05 -22.60
CA ARG A 54 -7.67 5.72 -22.76
C ARG A 54 -7.43 7.21 -22.94
N PRO A 55 -7.71 7.78 -24.13
CA PRO A 55 -7.56 9.20 -24.38
C PRO A 55 -8.31 10.02 -23.32
N ALA A 56 -7.72 11.14 -22.90
CA ALA A 56 -8.48 12.13 -22.16
C ALA A 56 -9.63 12.64 -23.05
N ALA A 57 -10.76 13.01 -22.44
CA ALA A 57 -11.92 13.52 -23.17
C ALA A 57 -11.59 14.79 -23.99
N LYS A 58 -10.53 15.49 -23.62
CA LYS A 58 -9.99 16.66 -24.31
C LYS A 58 -8.47 16.56 -24.33
N ALA A 59 -7.85 16.91 -25.46
CA ALA A 59 -6.40 17.01 -25.54
C ALA A 59 -5.91 18.11 -24.57
N PRO A 60 -4.81 17.87 -23.84
CA PRO A 60 -4.24 18.88 -22.98
C PRO A 60 -3.72 20.07 -23.80
N PRO A 61 -3.70 21.28 -23.22
CA PRO A 61 -2.96 22.41 -23.79
C PRO A 61 -1.52 22.01 -24.12
N ALA A 62 -0.99 22.50 -25.25
CA ALA A 62 0.34 22.09 -25.74
C ALA A 62 1.47 22.35 -24.73
N ASP A 63 1.34 23.41 -23.93
CA ASP A 63 2.26 23.79 -22.84
C ASP A 63 2.17 22.87 -21.61
N LYS A 64 1.09 22.08 -21.49
CA LYS A 64 0.85 21.14 -20.38
C LYS A 64 0.87 19.67 -20.81
N ALA A 65 1.07 19.41 -22.09
CA ALA A 65 1.16 18.06 -22.64
C ALA A 65 2.36 17.31 -22.05
N MET A 66 2.07 16.14 -21.50
CA MET A 66 3.00 15.32 -20.73
C MET A 66 3.15 13.94 -21.38
N ASP A 67 4.39 13.48 -21.53
CA ASP A 67 4.70 12.08 -21.76
C ASP A 67 5.23 11.46 -20.45
N MET A 68 5.56 10.17 -20.49
CA MET A 68 6.03 9.49 -19.28
C MET A 68 7.37 10.05 -18.75
N PHE A 69 8.23 10.57 -19.63
CA PHE A 69 9.51 11.14 -19.22
C PHE A 69 9.31 12.47 -18.49
N LYS A 70 8.48 13.35 -19.05
CA LYS A 70 8.08 14.60 -18.40
C LYS A 70 7.38 14.35 -17.06
N PHE A 71 6.61 13.26 -16.93
CA PHE A 71 6.01 12.88 -15.66
C PHE A 71 7.06 12.48 -14.61
N VAL A 72 8.07 11.70 -14.99
CA VAL A 72 9.19 11.35 -14.11
C VAL A 72 9.96 12.61 -13.68
N ASP A 73 10.26 13.50 -14.62
CA ASP A 73 10.90 14.80 -14.33
C ASP A 73 10.04 15.67 -13.40
N TYR A 74 8.71 15.67 -13.60
CA TYR A 74 7.77 16.37 -12.74
C TYR A 74 7.80 15.82 -11.31
N CYS A 75 7.82 14.49 -11.14
CA CYS A 75 7.95 13.86 -9.82
C CYS A 75 9.26 14.29 -9.12
N ALA A 76 10.38 14.25 -9.84
CA ALA A 76 11.68 14.67 -9.31
C ALA A 76 11.69 16.16 -8.91
N ALA A 77 11.13 17.03 -9.76
CA ALA A 77 11.04 18.47 -9.50
C ALA A 77 10.19 18.80 -8.25
N HIS A 78 9.25 17.93 -7.89
CA HIS A 78 8.39 18.08 -6.71
C HIS A 78 8.93 17.33 -5.47
N GLY A 79 10.15 16.81 -5.53
CA GLY A 79 10.78 16.12 -4.41
C GLY A 79 10.22 14.74 -4.13
N CYS A 80 9.51 14.12 -5.09
CA CYS A 80 9.15 12.72 -5.00
C CYS A 80 10.41 11.85 -5.16
N GLU A 81 10.55 10.86 -4.30
CA GLU A 81 11.62 9.85 -4.39
C GLU A 81 11.30 8.78 -5.45
N GLY A 82 10.04 8.73 -5.93
CA GLY A 82 9.63 7.82 -6.99
C GLY A 82 8.44 8.34 -7.81
N ALA A 83 8.12 7.59 -8.84
CA ALA A 83 6.97 7.81 -9.71
C ALA A 83 6.19 6.50 -9.84
N GLU A 84 4.88 6.53 -9.61
CA GLU A 84 4.02 5.38 -9.83
C GLU A 84 3.43 5.40 -11.24
N LEU A 85 3.86 4.43 -12.05
CA LEU A 85 3.49 4.27 -13.45
C LEU A 85 2.12 3.58 -13.57
N THR A 86 1.09 4.21 -13.03
CA THR A 86 -0.31 3.78 -13.16
C THR A 86 -1.02 4.79 -14.05
N SER A 87 -1.09 4.54 -15.36
CA SER A 87 -1.76 5.44 -16.33
C SER A 87 -3.13 4.93 -16.76
#